data_AF-A0A9E6EV54-F1
#
_entry.id   AF-A0A9E6EV54-F1
#
_cell.length_a   1.000
_cell.length_b   1.000
_cell.length_c   1.000
_cell.angle_alpha   90.00
_cell.angle_beta   90.00
_cell.angle_gamma   90.00
#
_symmetry.space_group_name_H-M   'P 1'
#
loop_
_entity.id
_entity.type
_entity.pdbx_description
1 polymer ?
#
loop_
_entity_poly.entity_id
_entity_poly.type
_entity_poly.pdbx_seq_one_letter_code
_entity_poly.pdbx_strand_id
1 'polypeptide(L)'
;MPNPAVEYSWNFRVLQSWDEVDAPAFIDRWKGWAQISHGGNVFFHPVLLKTWTDACRSIYDLRPVYCIAETDGITFFLPLVLWKRNWKNAFVRMLVPAGYPDFDYHDPVVCGEASKEMVDSFWELIRDEVLENPEIRFDKALLCGMHHYAEKQGWRAEGEVCPYADLTRHADFSAFFGSLKKSFRKD
;
A
#
# COMPACT_ATOMS: atom_id res chain seq x y z
N MET A 1 -15.98 11.24 -27.53
CA MET A 1 -17.06 10.53 -26.82
C MET A 1 -16.45 10.04 -25.51
N PRO A 2 -17.06 10.28 -24.34
CA PRO A 2 -16.59 9.66 -23.11
C PRO A 2 -16.69 8.14 -23.30
N ASN A 3 -15.59 7.43 -23.06
CA ASN A 3 -15.56 5.97 -23.03
C ASN A 3 -16.58 5.54 -21.96
N PRO A 4 -17.46 4.53 -22.19
CA PRO A 4 -18.30 4.02 -21.11
C PRO A 4 -17.40 3.68 -19.93
N ALA A 5 -17.77 4.15 -18.74
CA ALA A 5 -17.03 3.82 -17.52
C ALA A 5 -16.99 2.30 -17.41
N VAL A 6 -15.79 1.73 -17.35
CA VAL A 6 -15.62 0.30 -17.07
C VAL A 6 -15.98 0.12 -15.60
N GLU A 7 -17.11 -0.51 -15.34
CA GLU A 7 -17.52 -0.89 -13.99
C GLU A 7 -16.88 -2.24 -13.63
N TYR A 8 -16.11 -2.25 -12.54
CA TYR A 8 -15.50 -3.46 -11.99
C TYR A 8 -16.38 -4.01 -10.84
N SER A 9 -16.53 -5.33 -10.77
CA SER A 9 -17.32 -5.98 -9.72
C SER A 9 -16.42 -6.42 -8.57
N TRP A 10 -16.28 -5.54 -7.58
CA TRP A 10 -15.39 -5.76 -6.44
C TRP A 10 -16.02 -6.64 -5.37
N ASN A 11 -15.30 -7.69 -4.99
CA ASN A 11 -15.49 -8.39 -3.72
C ASN A 11 -14.55 -7.76 -2.67
N PHE A 12 -15.11 -7.02 -1.73
CA PHE A 12 -14.34 -6.25 -0.75
C PHE A 12 -14.49 -6.81 0.68
N ARG A 13 -13.37 -6.88 1.41
CA ARG A 13 -13.33 -7.28 2.82
C ARG A 13 -12.32 -6.45 3.59
N VAL A 14 -12.71 -6.02 4.79
CA VAL A 14 -11.82 -5.38 5.77
C VAL A 14 -11.60 -6.31 6.94
N LEU A 15 -10.33 -6.63 7.24
CA LEU A 15 -9.94 -7.30 8.47
C LEU A 15 -9.69 -6.29 9.57
N GLN A 16 -10.43 -6.42 10.67
CA GLN A 16 -10.44 -5.43 11.77
C GLN A 16 -9.97 -6.00 13.11
N SER A 17 -9.60 -7.28 13.15
CA SER A 17 -9.02 -7.91 14.34
C SER A 17 -7.61 -8.44 14.08
N TRP A 18 -6.79 -8.41 15.12
CA TRP A 18 -5.45 -9.01 15.05
C TRP A 18 -5.51 -10.52 14.92
N ASP A 19 -6.54 -11.19 15.43
CA ASP A 19 -6.71 -12.64 15.28
C ASP A 19 -6.88 -13.04 13.80
N GLU A 20 -7.61 -12.24 13.01
CA GLU A 20 -7.76 -12.46 11.57
C GLU A 20 -6.47 -12.18 10.79
N VAL A 21 -5.74 -11.12 11.17
CA VAL A 21 -4.50 -10.69 10.51
C VAL A 21 -3.32 -11.61 10.87
N ASP A 22 -3.25 -12.08 12.12
CA ASP A 22 -2.20 -12.99 12.59
C ASP A 22 -2.53 -14.46 12.28
N ALA A 23 -3.72 -14.76 11.73
CA ALA A 23 -4.10 -16.11 11.36
C ALA A 23 -3.07 -16.71 10.39
N PRO A 24 -2.48 -17.89 10.69
CA PRO A 24 -1.46 -18.50 9.84
C PRO A 24 -1.91 -18.65 8.37
N ALA A 25 -3.17 -19.04 8.16
CA ALA A 25 -3.75 -19.17 6.83
C ALA A 25 -3.84 -17.84 6.07
N PHE A 26 -4.04 -16.71 6.76
CA PHE A 26 -4.01 -15.39 6.12
C PHE A 26 -2.57 -14.97 5.80
N ILE A 27 -1.65 -15.16 6.73
CA ILE A 27 -0.22 -14.86 6.52
C ILE A 27 0.34 -15.64 5.32
N ASP A 28 -0.03 -16.91 5.16
CA ASP A 28 0.42 -17.71 4.01
C ASP A 28 -0.18 -17.23 2.68
N ARG A 29 -1.45 -16.81 2.66
CA ARG A 29 -2.05 -16.15 1.48
C ARG A 29 -1.33 -14.86 1.13
N TRP A 30 -1.05 -14.03 2.14
CA TRP A 30 -0.34 -12.77 1.96
C TRP A 30 1.10 -12.97 1.46
N LYS A 31 1.81 -14.01 1.92
CA LYS A 31 3.10 -14.40 1.32
C LYS A 31 2.95 -14.72 -0.17
N GLY A 32 1.92 -15.47 -0.54
CA GLY A 32 1.61 -15.76 -1.94
C GLY A 32 1.38 -14.49 -2.76
N TRP A 33 0.61 -13.55 -2.23
CA TRP A 33 0.37 -12.24 -2.86
C TRP A 33 1.67 -11.45 -3.06
N ALA A 34 2.51 -11.36 -2.04
CA ALA A 34 3.78 -10.66 -2.11
C ALA A 34 4.74 -11.26 -3.14
N GLN A 35 4.68 -12.58 -3.39
CA GLN A 35 5.53 -13.26 -4.36
C GLN A 35 5.16 -13.00 -5.82
N ILE A 36 3.87 -12.77 -6.10
CA ILE A 36 3.35 -12.61 -7.47
C ILE A 36 3.02 -11.15 -7.82
N SER A 37 3.26 -10.21 -6.90
CA SER A 37 2.92 -8.81 -7.13
C SER A 37 3.94 -8.12 -8.03
N HIS A 38 3.46 -7.60 -9.17
CA HIS A 38 4.30 -6.89 -10.15
C HIS A 38 4.82 -5.52 -9.67
N GLY A 39 4.17 -4.93 -8.66
CA GLY A 39 4.57 -3.67 -8.02
C GLY A 39 4.79 -3.80 -6.52
N GLY A 40 4.91 -5.03 -6.01
CA GLY A 40 5.06 -5.30 -4.58
C GLY A 40 6.33 -4.67 -4.04
N ASN A 41 6.19 -3.83 -3.01
CA ASN A 41 7.33 -3.32 -2.26
C ASN A 41 7.63 -4.25 -1.06
N VAL A 42 8.89 -4.24 -0.60
CA VAL A 42 9.31 -5.05 0.55
C VAL A 42 8.61 -4.64 1.85
N PHE A 43 8.18 -3.38 1.96
CA PHE A 43 7.56 -2.83 3.16
C PHE A 43 6.24 -3.53 3.51
N PHE A 44 5.48 -3.99 2.50
CA PHE A 44 4.27 -4.78 2.71
C PHE A 44 4.51 -6.29 2.61
N HIS A 45 5.75 -6.76 2.68
CA HIS A 45 6.01 -8.19 2.87
C HIS A 45 5.58 -8.62 4.28
N PRO A 46 4.86 -9.75 4.45
CA PRO A 46 4.27 -10.16 5.73
C PRO A 46 5.28 -10.27 6.86
N VAL A 47 6.51 -10.74 6.59
CA VAL A 47 7.56 -10.83 7.62
C VAL A 47 7.91 -9.46 8.19
N LEU A 48 8.11 -8.47 7.32
CA LEU A 48 8.54 -7.14 7.72
C LEU A 48 7.39 -6.39 8.41
N LEU A 49 6.22 -6.38 7.77
CA LEU A 49 5.08 -5.65 8.31
C LEU A 49 4.56 -6.28 9.61
N LYS A 50 4.59 -7.61 9.73
CA LYS A 50 4.24 -8.29 10.99
C LYS A 50 5.20 -7.91 12.12
N THR A 51 6.50 -7.93 11.85
CA THR A 51 7.53 -7.51 12.82
C THR A 51 7.27 -6.09 13.31
N TRP A 52 6.96 -5.18 12.37
CA TRP A 52 6.59 -3.81 12.70
C TRP A 52 5.31 -3.76 13.56
N THR A 53 4.23 -4.43 13.15
CA THR A 53 2.98 -4.42 13.93
C THR A 53 3.13 -5.02 15.32
N ASP A 54 3.92 -6.10 15.47
CA ASP A 54 4.19 -6.76 16.75
C ASP A 54 4.94 -5.81 17.70
N ALA A 55 5.96 -5.11 17.19
CA ALA A 55 6.67 -4.10 17.95
C ALA A 55 5.77 -2.92 18.32
N CYS A 56 5.07 -2.34 17.34
CA CYS A 56 4.31 -1.12 17.52
C CYS A 56 3.05 -1.31 18.37
N ARG A 57 2.33 -2.44 18.25
CA ARG A 57 1.11 -2.68 19.04
C ARG A 57 1.38 -2.86 20.53
N SER A 58 2.63 -3.17 20.91
CA SER A 58 3.04 -3.23 22.32
C SER A 58 3.20 -1.83 22.95
N ILE A 59 3.34 -0.80 22.11
CA ILE A 59 3.64 0.58 22.52
C ILE A 59 2.44 1.50 22.25
N TYR A 60 1.72 1.23 21.16
CA TYR A 60 0.67 2.09 20.62
C TYR A 60 -0.68 1.36 20.56
N ASP A 61 -1.76 2.12 20.72
CA ASP A 61 -3.12 1.65 20.46
C ASP A 61 -3.35 1.62 18.93
N LEU A 62 -3.04 0.46 18.35
CA LEU A 62 -3.22 0.14 16.94
C LEU A 62 -4.33 -0.89 16.77
N ARG A 63 -5.23 -0.62 15.81
CA ARG A 63 -6.22 -1.58 15.31
C ARG A 63 -6.03 -1.78 13.82
N PRO A 64 -6.10 -3.01 13.30
CA PRO A 64 -5.90 -3.24 11.87
C PRO A 64 -7.14 -2.77 11.09
N VAL A 65 -6.90 -2.28 9.88
CA VAL A 65 -7.90 -1.98 8.86
C VAL A 65 -7.35 -2.53 7.53
N TYR A 66 -7.17 -3.84 7.49
CA TYR A 66 -6.50 -4.52 6.37
C TYR A 66 -7.52 -4.76 5.26
N CYS A 67 -7.36 -4.03 4.16
CA CYS A 67 -8.32 -3.99 3.07
C CYS A 67 -7.91 -5.00 1.99
N ILE A 68 -8.84 -5.89 1.62
CA ILE A 68 -8.66 -6.89 0.56
C ILE A 68 -9.78 -6.66 -0.46
N ALA A 69 -9.42 -6.44 -1.72
CA ALA A 69 -10.36 -6.31 -2.80
C ALA A 69 -10.01 -7.31 -3.91
N GLU A 70 -11.01 -7.97 -4.47
CA GLU A 70 -10.84 -8.93 -5.57
C GLU A 70 -11.79 -8.59 -6.72
N THR A 71 -11.28 -8.54 -7.95
CA THR A 71 -12.09 -8.43 -9.18
C THR A 71 -11.35 -9.17 -10.31
N ASP A 72 -12.07 -9.87 -11.19
CA ASP A 72 -11.51 -10.49 -12.39
C ASP A 72 -10.25 -11.36 -12.18
N GLY A 73 -10.16 -12.02 -11.02
CA GLY A 73 -8.99 -12.85 -10.65
C GLY A 73 -7.76 -12.07 -10.17
N ILE A 74 -7.88 -10.75 -10.00
CA ILE A 74 -6.85 -9.86 -9.48
C ILE A 74 -7.17 -9.52 -8.04
N THR A 75 -6.15 -9.55 -7.18
CA THR A 75 -6.26 -9.19 -5.77
C THR A 75 -5.49 -7.91 -5.47
N PHE A 76 -6.15 -6.97 -4.79
CA PHE A 76 -5.56 -5.79 -4.19
C PHE A 76 -5.55 -5.97 -2.68
N PHE A 77 -4.39 -5.73 -2.06
CA PHE A 77 -4.24 -5.76 -0.62
C PHE A 77 -3.58 -4.48 -0.11
N LEU A 78 -4.30 -3.74 0.73
CA LEU A 78 -3.85 -2.48 1.32
C LEU A 78 -3.91 -2.58 2.85
N PRO A 79 -2.76 -2.80 3.53
CA PRO A 79 -2.71 -2.85 4.98
C PRO A 79 -2.75 -1.43 5.56
N LEU A 80 -3.86 -1.08 6.20
CA LEU A 80 -3.99 0.15 7.00
C LEU A 80 -4.07 -0.19 8.49
N VAL A 81 -3.79 0.79 9.33
CA VAL A 81 -4.04 0.74 10.77
C VAL A 81 -4.73 2.00 11.25
N LEU A 82 -5.63 1.84 12.21
CA LEU A 82 -6.17 2.92 12.99
C LEU A 82 -5.30 3.11 14.23
N TRP A 83 -4.59 4.24 14.27
CA TRP A 83 -3.72 4.60 15.36
C TRP A 83 -4.38 5.65 16.26
N LYS A 84 -4.67 5.28 17.50
CA LYS A 84 -5.12 6.23 18.52
C LYS A 84 -3.90 6.77 19.27
N ARG A 85 -3.58 8.04 19.05
CA ARG A 85 -2.43 8.72 19.68
C ARG A 85 -2.85 9.85 20.59
N ASN A 86 -2.09 10.05 21.67
CA ASN A 86 -2.25 11.20 22.56
C ASN A 86 -1.74 12.47 21.87
N TRP A 87 -2.48 13.57 22.01
CA TRP A 87 -2.13 14.88 21.48
C TRP A 87 -2.58 16.00 22.42
N LYS A 88 -1.64 16.66 23.10
CA LYS A 88 -1.89 17.85 23.95
C LYS A 88 -3.16 17.74 24.82
N ASN A 89 -3.28 16.66 25.59
CA ASN A 89 -4.43 16.31 26.45
C ASN A 89 -5.72 15.84 25.74
N ALA A 90 -5.68 15.61 24.43
CA ALA A 90 -6.74 14.95 23.65
C ALA A 90 -6.22 13.64 23.04
N PHE A 91 -7.10 12.87 22.42
CA PHE A 91 -6.72 11.75 21.55
C PHE A 91 -7.12 12.06 20.11
N VAL A 92 -6.32 11.61 19.16
CA VAL A 92 -6.62 11.66 17.73
C VAL A 92 -6.52 10.24 17.19
N ARG A 93 -7.54 9.82 16.44
CA ARG A 93 -7.56 8.55 15.70
C ARG A 93 -7.14 8.83 14.28
N MET A 94 -5.99 8.30 13.90
CA MET A 94 -5.44 8.45 12.56
C MET A 94 -5.57 7.14 11.79
N LEU A 95 -6.18 7.18 10.61
CA LEU A 95 -6.09 6.08 9.65
C LEU A 95 -4.84 6.29 8.79
N VAL A 96 -3.89 5.35 8.86
CA VAL A 96 -2.60 5.44 8.16
C VAL A 96 -2.23 4.09 7.56
N PRO A 97 -1.34 4.04 6.56
CA PRO A 97 -0.71 2.79 6.15
C PRO A 97 -0.02 2.10 7.32
N ALA A 98 -0.13 0.78 7.39
CA ALA A 98 0.66 0.01 8.32
C ALA A 98 2.15 0.17 7.96
N GLY A 99 3.01 0.43 8.94
CA GLY A 99 4.40 0.82 8.70
C GLY A 99 4.66 2.32 8.74
N TYR A 100 3.62 3.17 8.77
CA TYR A 100 3.80 4.61 8.96
C TYR A 100 4.34 4.94 10.37
N PRO A 101 5.32 5.86 10.52
CA PRO A 101 5.98 6.65 9.49
C PRO A 101 7.30 6.04 8.97
N ASP A 102 7.60 4.80 9.34
CA ASP A 102 8.93 4.19 9.15
C ASP A 102 9.16 3.66 7.72
N PHE A 103 8.10 3.41 6.96
CA PHE A 103 8.17 2.87 5.60
C PHE A 103 7.87 3.98 4.57
N ASP A 104 8.67 4.01 3.49
CA ASP A 104 8.59 5.07 2.49
C ASP A 104 7.56 4.82 1.37
N TYR A 105 7.16 3.55 1.16
CA TYR A 105 6.22 3.15 0.11
C TYR A 105 5.02 2.41 0.68
N HIS A 106 3.83 2.78 0.20
CA HIS A 106 2.56 2.31 0.73
C HIS A 106 1.54 1.93 -0.36
N ASP A 107 1.97 1.78 -1.61
CA ASP A 107 1.11 1.24 -2.68
C ASP A 107 0.48 -0.10 -2.28
N PRO A 108 -0.78 -0.34 -2.66
CA PRO A 108 -1.40 -1.64 -2.43
C PRO A 108 -0.58 -2.74 -3.12
N VAL A 109 -0.53 -3.91 -2.49
CA VAL A 109 -0.03 -5.12 -3.14
C VAL A 109 -1.06 -5.55 -4.18
N VAL A 110 -0.67 -5.54 -5.45
CA VAL A 110 -1.54 -5.94 -6.57
C VAL A 110 -1.05 -7.26 -7.14
N CYS A 111 -1.91 -8.28 -7.15
CA CYS A 111 -1.62 -9.63 -7.62
C CYS A 111 -2.31 -9.87 -8.96
N GLY A 112 -1.54 -9.80 -10.05
CA GLY A 112 -2.05 -9.81 -11.41
C GLY A 112 -1.77 -8.50 -12.15
N GLU A 113 -2.18 -8.42 -13.41
CA GLU A 113 -2.00 -7.23 -14.25
C GLU A 113 -3.22 -6.31 -14.14
N ALA A 114 -3.09 -5.21 -13.40
CA ALA A 114 -4.14 -4.20 -13.27
C ALA A 114 -3.94 -3.05 -14.26
N SER A 115 -5.02 -2.66 -14.95
CA SER A 115 -5.05 -1.42 -15.73
C SER A 115 -5.09 -0.20 -14.81
N LYS A 116 -4.75 0.98 -15.35
CA LYS A 116 -4.84 2.23 -14.60
C LYS A 116 -6.29 2.48 -14.14
N GLU A 117 -7.26 2.22 -14.99
CA GLU A 117 -8.68 2.39 -14.70
C GLU A 117 -9.13 1.49 -13.54
N MET A 118 -8.60 0.26 -13.48
CA MET A 118 -8.86 -0.65 -12.36
C MET A 118 -8.29 -0.11 -11.06
N VAL A 119 -7.04 0.37 -11.08
CA VAL A 119 -6.41 1.00 -9.91
C VAL A 119 -7.17 2.25 -9.46
N ASP A 120 -7.62 3.09 -10.38
CA ASP A 120 -8.45 4.27 -10.07
C ASP A 120 -9.77 3.85 -9.40
N SER A 121 -10.43 2.80 -9.92
CA SER A 121 -11.67 2.27 -9.32
C SER A 121 -11.47 1.63 -7.95
N PHE A 122 -10.29 1.04 -7.69
CA PHE A 122 -9.93 0.54 -6.36
C PHE A 122 -9.85 1.70 -5.34
N TRP A 123 -9.33 2.86 -5.72
CA TRP A 123 -9.32 4.02 -4.83
C TRP A 123 -10.72 4.58 -4.56
N GLU A 124 -11.62 4.53 -5.56
CA GLU A 124 -13.04 4.83 -5.36
C GLU A 124 -13.68 3.88 -4.34
N LEU A 125 -13.40 2.57 -4.48
CA LEU A 125 -13.83 1.55 -3.52
C LEU A 125 -13.29 1.84 -2.10
N ILE A 126 -12.00 2.16 -1.94
CA ILE A 126 -11.42 2.50 -0.63
C ILE A 126 -12.07 3.74 -0.02
N ARG A 127 -12.37 4.76 -0.83
CA ARG A 127 -13.10 5.94 -0.34
C ARG A 127 -14.45 5.52 0.23
N ASP A 128 -15.24 4.80 -0.54
CA ASP A 128 -16.62 4.49 -0.19
C ASP A 128 -16.69 3.47 0.97
N GLU A 129 -15.88 2.42 0.94
CA GLU A 129 -15.94 1.31 1.90
C GLU A 129 -15.09 1.51 3.16
N VAL A 130 -14.13 2.44 3.15
CA VAL A 130 -13.22 2.69 4.28
C VAL A 130 -13.30 4.13 4.77
N LEU A 131 -13.13 5.12 3.89
CA LEU A 131 -13.04 6.52 4.31
C LEU A 131 -14.40 7.11 4.70
N GLU A 132 -15.47 6.67 4.03
CA GLU A 132 -16.84 7.10 4.28
C GLU A 132 -17.61 6.14 5.19
N ASN A 133 -16.99 5.01 5.58
CA ASN A 133 -17.62 3.98 6.39
C ASN A 133 -17.81 4.42 7.86
N PRO A 134 -19.06 4.52 8.36
CA PRO A 134 -19.34 5.01 9.70
C PRO A 134 -18.86 4.10 10.84
N GLU A 135 -18.56 2.83 10.54
CA GLU A 135 -18.00 1.86 11.50
C GLU A 135 -16.49 2.05 11.68
N ILE A 136 -15.79 2.59 10.67
CA ILE A 136 -14.35 2.86 10.71
C ILE A 136 -14.12 4.33 11.11
N ARG A 137 -14.27 4.61 12.41
CA ARG A 137 -14.20 5.99 12.91
C ARG A 137 -12.76 6.47 13.13
N PHE A 138 -12.33 7.42 12.30
CA PHE A 138 -11.09 8.19 12.45
C PHE A 138 -11.37 9.70 12.46
N ASP A 139 -10.42 10.48 12.97
CA ASP A 139 -10.49 11.95 12.97
C ASP A 139 -9.65 12.54 11.82
N LYS A 140 -8.66 11.79 11.33
CA LYS A 140 -7.85 12.12 10.16
C LYS A 140 -7.39 10.86 9.43
N ALA A 141 -7.46 10.87 8.10
CA ALA A 141 -6.76 9.89 7.27
C ALA A 141 -5.48 10.52 6.69
N LEU A 142 -4.39 9.77 6.68
CA LEU A 142 -3.14 10.16 6.03
C LEU A 142 -2.62 8.94 5.25
N LEU A 143 -2.97 8.88 3.97
CA LEU A 143 -2.43 7.92 3.02
C LEU A 143 -1.33 8.66 2.22
N CYS A 144 -0.08 8.24 2.40
CA CYS A 144 1.12 8.86 1.80
C CYS A 144 2.00 7.79 1.15
N GLY A 145 3.13 8.16 0.55
CA GLY A 145 4.08 7.18 -0.01
C GLY A 145 3.53 6.35 -1.18
N MET A 146 2.61 6.92 -1.95
CA MET A 146 1.92 6.26 -3.06
C MET A 146 2.55 6.67 -4.39
N HIS A 147 2.89 5.70 -5.25
CA HIS A 147 3.30 5.98 -6.62
C HIS A 147 2.09 6.14 -7.54
N HIS A 148 1.02 5.38 -7.30
CA HIS A 148 -0.21 5.41 -8.09
C HIS A 148 -1.39 5.80 -7.22
N TYR A 149 -1.97 6.97 -7.48
CA TYR A 149 -3.14 7.48 -6.77
C TYR A 149 -4.17 8.07 -7.73
N ALA A 150 -5.43 8.08 -7.30
CA ALA A 150 -6.52 8.70 -8.06
C ALA A 150 -6.48 10.23 -7.91
N GLU A 151 -5.86 10.93 -8.88
CA GLU A 151 -5.72 12.40 -8.89
C GLU A 151 -7.04 13.16 -8.61
N LYS A 152 -8.18 12.56 -8.95
CA LYS A 152 -9.51 13.18 -8.82
C LYS A 152 -10.08 13.18 -7.40
N GLN A 153 -9.43 12.56 -6.41
CA GLN A 153 -10.01 12.33 -5.07
C GLN A 153 -9.35 13.17 -3.95
N GLY A 154 -8.86 14.38 -4.26
CA GLY A 154 -8.28 15.28 -3.25
C GLY A 154 -6.86 14.90 -2.82
N TRP A 155 -6.24 13.94 -3.51
CA TRP A 155 -4.82 13.62 -3.38
C TRP A 155 -3.96 14.83 -3.78
N ARG A 156 -2.85 15.01 -3.08
CA ARG A 156 -1.85 16.04 -3.40
C ARG A 156 -0.57 15.36 -3.83
N ALA A 157 -0.10 15.68 -5.02
CA ALA A 157 1.23 15.30 -5.47
C ALA A 157 2.25 16.04 -4.60
N GLU A 158 3.03 15.30 -3.83
CA GLU A 158 4.29 15.82 -3.29
C GLU A 158 5.33 15.53 -4.38
N GLY A 159 5.88 16.57 -5.01
CA GLY A 159 6.74 16.46 -6.20
C GLY A 159 8.11 15.84 -5.94
N GLU A 160 8.19 14.88 -5.03
CA GLU A 160 9.40 14.16 -4.69
C GLU A 160 9.76 13.17 -5.80
N VAL A 161 11.02 13.20 -6.22
CA VAL A 161 11.54 12.30 -7.24
C VAL A 161 12.30 11.20 -6.53
N CYS A 162 11.84 9.95 -6.67
CA CYS A 162 12.60 8.79 -6.24
C CYS A 162 13.61 8.40 -7.35
N PRO A 163 14.93 8.62 -7.17
CA PRO A 163 15.89 8.25 -8.18
C PRO A 163 15.97 6.73 -8.29
N TYR A 164 15.82 6.22 -9.52
CA TYR A 164 16.04 4.81 -9.82
C TYR A 164 16.89 4.66 -11.08
N ALA A 165 17.53 3.49 -11.22
CA ALA A 165 18.24 3.11 -12.43
C ALA A 165 17.39 2.08 -13.19
N ASP A 166 17.02 2.40 -14.42
CA ASP A 166 16.33 1.45 -15.31
C ASP A 166 17.34 0.44 -15.87
N LEU A 167 17.38 -0.74 -15.23
CA LEU A 167 18.30 -1.80 -15.64
C LEU A 167 17.86 -2.53 -16.91
N THR A 168 16.61 -2.38 -17.36
CA THR A 168 16.09 -3.07 -18.55
C THR A 168 16.77 -2.61 -19.85
N ARG A 169 17.42 -1.45 -19.81
CA ARG A 169 18.19 -0.87 -20.91
C ARG A 169 19.58 -1.50 -21.09
N HIS A 170 19.98 -2.38 -20.18
CA HIS A 170 21.31 -2.97 -20.15
C HIS A 170 21.21 -4.49 -20.27
N ALA A 171 21.96 -5.06 -21.20
CA ALA A 171 21.97 -6.51 -21.43
C ALA A 171 22.58 -7.28 -20.25
N ASP A 172 23.56 -6.68 -19.57
CA ASP A 172 24.26 -7.28 -18.44
C ASP A 172 24.87 -6.21 -17.51
N PHE A 173 25.51 -6.66 -16.43
CA PHE A 173 26.18 -5.80 -15.46
C PHE A 173 27.33 -5.00 -16.08
N SER A 174 28.08 -5.56 -17.03
CA SER A 174 29.20 -4.88 -17.67
C SER A 174 28.72 -3.70 -18.51
N ALA A 175 27.61 -3.86 -19.24
CA ALA A 175 26.95 -2.82 -20.00
C ALA A 175 26.39 -1.71 -19.09
N PHE A 176 25.78 -2.10 -17.97
CA PHE A 176 25.33 -1.15 -16.94
C PHE A 176 26.51 -0.38 -16.35
N PHE A 177 27.54 -1.07 -15.85
CA PHE A 177 28.70 -0.45 -15.23
C PHE A 177 29.45 0.45 -16.21
N GLY A 178 29.57 0.04 -17.48
CA GLY A 178 30.17 0.83 -18.55
C GLY A 178 29.42 2.14 -18.85
N SER A 179 28.10 2.17 -18.65
CA SER A 179 27.26 3.37 -18.84
C SER A 179 27.42 4.43 -17.76
N LEU A 180 27.97 4.06 -16.60
CA LEU A 180 28.19 4.99 -15.49
C LEU A 180 29.29 6.01 -15.84
N LYS A 181 29.14 7.25 -15.38
CA LYS A 181 30.20 8.26 -15.54
C LYS A 181 31.48 7.77 -14.86
N LYS A 182 32.64 8.11 -15.43
CA LYS A 182 33.98 7.74 -14.93
C LYS A 182 34.15 8.01 -13.42
N SER A 183 33.63 9.15 -12.94
CA SER A 183 33.65 9.52 -11.51
C SER A 183 32.95 8.54 -10.57
N PHE A 184 31.96 7.78 -11.07
CA PHE A 184 31.23 6.76 -10.29
C PHE A 184 31.89 5.39 -10.35
N ARG A 185 32.70 5.11 -11.37
CA ARG A 185 33.42 3.84 -11.54
C ARG A 185 34.76 3.81 -10.82
N LYS A 186 35.31 4.99 -10.48
CA LYS A 186 36.64 5.17 -9.83
C LYS A 186 37.80 4.55 -10.63
N ASP A 187 37.66 4.50 -11.96
CA ASP A 187 38.70 4.18 -12.95
C ASP A 187 39.38 5.45 -13.51
#